data_AF-A0A3D2C9T4-F1
#
_entry.id   AF-A0A3D2C9T4-F1
#
_cell.length_a   1.000
_cell.length_b   1.000
_cell.length_c   1.000
_cell.angle_alpha   90.00
_cell.angle_beta   90.00
_cell.angle_gamma   90.00
#
_symmetry.space_group_name_H-M   'P 1'
#
loop_
_entity.id
_entity.type
_entity.pdbx_description
1 polymer ?
#
loop_
_entity_poly.entity_id
_entity_poly.type
_entity_poly.pdbx_seq_one_letter_code
_entity_poly.pdbx_strand_id
1 'polypeptide(L)'
;MSHSVEPTPSRLRASVVFSLLTACGGTTTEIPVNLVKYPEVQLSSDLLEFGTLDFGDSSSRIVVLRNTGDVALGIESIELRDEAFVDSFSLSWDEDDIVCPNDDVEDEDESSASRAAADTWDAGEGEGEGE
;
A
#
# COMPACT_ATOMS: atom_id res chain seq x y z
N MET A 1 -9.24 -74.03 -21.89
CA MET A 1 -10.21 -73.90 -23.00
C MET A 1 -11.01 -72.62 -22.72
N SER A 2 -10.67 -71.42 -23.21
CA SER A 2 -10.55 -70.95 -24.61
C SER A 2 -11.66 -71.50 -25.50
N HIS A 3 -12.74 -70.76 -25.69
CA HIS A 3 -13.01 -70.04 -26.95
C HIS A 3 -14.31 -69.23 -26.86
N SER A 4 -14.18 -67.94 -27.16
CA SER A 4 -15.26 -66.98 -27.45
C SER A 4 -16.04 -67.33 -28.71
N VAL A 5 -17.17 -66.63 -28.87
CA VAL A 5 -17.71 -65.94 -30.07
C VAL A 5 -19.18 -66.32 -30.29
N GLU A 6 -20.18 -65.47 -30.54
CA GLU A 6 -20.49 -64.02 -30.48
C GLU A 6 -22.01 -63.99 -30.77
N PRO A 7 -22.83 -63.07 -30.21
CA PRO A 7 -24.18 -62.85 -30.72
C PRO A 7 -24.28 -61.56 -31.55
N THR A 8 -24.93 -61.65 -32.71
CA THR A 8 -25.51 -60.51 -33.45
C THR A 8 -26.84 -60.95 -34.08
N PRO A 9 -27.70 -60.03 -34.57
CA PRO A 9 -27.87 -58.62 -34.25
C PRO A 9 -29.35 -58.30 -33.92
N SER A 10 -29.62 -57.19 -33.24
CA SER A 10 -30.99 -56.63 -33.27
C SER A 10 -30.95 -55.14 -32.98
N ARG A 11 -31.23 -54.36 -34.03
CA ARG A 11 -31.35 -52.91 -33.97
C ARG A 11 -32.66 -52.56 -33.25
N LEU A 12 -32.58 -51.98 -32.07
CA LEU A 12 -33.64 -51.09 -31.58
C LEU A 12 -33.08 -49.69 -31.41
N ARG A 13 -33.59 -48.80 -32.27
CA ARG A 13 -33.53 -47.35 -32.09
C ARG A 13 -34.30 -47.03 -30.81
N ALA A 14 -33.60 -46.83 -29.70
CA ALA A 14 -34.19 -46.23 -28.51
C ALA A 14 -33.75 -44.77 -28.45
N SER A 15 -34.73 -43.89 -28.62
CA SER A 15 -34.60 -42.44 -28.60
C SER A 15 -33.76 -41.94 -27.43
N VAL A 16 -32.72 -41.18 -27.76
CA VAL A 16 -31.99 -40.34 -26.83
C VAL A 16 -32.93 -39.21 -26.41
N VAL A 17 -33.56 -39.33 -25.24
CA VAL A 17 -34.15 -38.18 -24.55
C VAL A 17 -33.04 -37.63 -23.65
N PHE A 18 -32.16 -36.82 -24.25
CA PHE A 18 -31.17 -36.05 -23.50
C PHE A 18 -31.92 -34.88 -22.88
N SER A 19 -32.48 -35.09 -21.69
CA SER A 19 -33.09 -34.03 -20.89
C SER A 19 -32.01 -33.02 -20.52
N LEU A 20 -31.88 -31.98 -21.35
CA LEU A 20 -31.20 -30.73 -21.00
C LEU A 20 -32.02 -30.07 -19.89
N LEU A 21 -31.79 -30.50 -18.66
CA LEU A 21 -32.03 -29.66 -17.50
C LEU A 21 -31.11 -28.47 -17.69
N THR A 22 -31.67 -27.39 -18.25
CA THR A 22 -31.05 -26.09 -18.33
C THR A 22 -30.68 -25.72 -16.90
N ALA A 23 -29.43 -25.99 -16.54
CA ALA A 23 -28.83 -25.45 -15.35
C ALA A 23 -29.05 -23.94 -15.47
N CYS A 24 -29.92 -23.39 -14.64
CA CYS A 24 -30.00 -21.95 -14.46
C CYS A 24 -28.63 -21.58 -13.90
N GLY A 25 -27.70 -21.23 -14.80
CA GLY A 25 -26.38 -20.75 -14.49
C GLY A 25 -26.53 -19.37 -13.89
N GLY A 26 -27.03 -19.32 -12.66
CA GLY A 26 -26.94 -18.15 -11.82
C GLY A 26 -25.46 -17.90 -11.64
N THR A 27 -24.90 -17.01 -12.45
CA THR A 27 -23.56 -16.51 -12.28
C THR A 27 -23.57 -15.78 -10.94
N THR A 28 -23.17 -16.49 -9.88
CA THR A 28 -22.85 -15.86 -8.59
C THR A 28 -21.79 -14.82 -8.91
N THR A 29 -22.21 -13.56 -8.92
CA THR A 29 -21.30 -12.44 -9.02
C THR A 29 -20.77 -12.25 -7.62
N GLU A 30 -19.59 -12.77 -7.35
CA GLU A 30 -18.89 -12.47 -6.10
C GLU A 30 -18.55 -10.98 -6.13
N ILE A 31 -19.24 -10.20 -5.30
CA ILE A 31 -18.87 -8.81 -5.07
C ILE A 31 -17.56 -8.88 -4.28
N PRO A 32 -16.42 -8.40 -4.82
CA PRO A 32 -15.18 -8.39 -4.08
C PRO A 32 -15.33 -7.42 -2.92
N VAL A 33 -15.34 -7.95 -1.71
CA VAL A 33 -15.31 -7.14 -0.50
C VAL A 33 -13.84 -6.86 -0.21
N ASN A 34 -13.44 -5.59 -0.28
CA ASN A 34 -12.10 -5.19 0.15
C ASN A 34 -12.12 -5.04 1.68
N LEU A 35 -11.45 -5.96 2.37
CA LEU A 35 -11.29 -5.91 3.81
C LEU A 35 -10.03 -5.08 4.12
N VAL A 36 -10.23 -3.92 4.72
CA VAL A 36 -9.16 -3.04 5.17
C VAL A 36 -8.96 -3.24 6.67
N LYS A 37 -7.71 -3.49 7.08
CA LYS A 37 -7.30 -3.63 8.47
C LYS A 37 -7.02 -2.26 9.08
N TYR A 38 -7.60 -1.99 10.24
CA TYR A 38 -7.26 -0.81 11.05
C TYR A 38 -5.78 -0.78 11.42
N PRO A 39 -5.22 0.39 11.77
CA PRO A 39 -3.84 0.48 12.21
C PRO A 39 -3.56 -0.49 13.36
N GLU A 40 -2.52 -1.30 13.23
CA GLU A 40 -2.08 -2.22 14.27
C GLU A 40 -0.59 -2.02 14.51
N VAL A 41 -0.24 -1.74 15.76
CA VAL A 41 1.13 -1.43 16.18
C VAL A 41 1.88 -2.70 16.52
N GLN A 42 3.08 -2.84 15.95
CA GLN A 42 4.05 -3.86 16.32
C GLN A 42 5.36 -3.19 16.71
N LEU A 43 5.96 -3.65 17.81
CA LEU A 43 7.29 -3.19 18.25
C LEU A 43 8.36 -4.19 17.81
N SER A 44 9.58 -3.70 17.59
CA SER A 44 10.72 -4.57 17.30
C SER A 44 11.19 -5.40 18.49
N SER A 45 10.86 -4.99 19.71
CA SER A 45 11.13 -5.74 20.94
C SER A 45 10.18 -5.34 22.07
N ASP A 46 9.74 -6.32 22.84
CA ASP A 46 8.96 -6.12 24.07
C ASP A 46 9.84 -5.99 25.32
N LEU A 47 11.14 -6.31 25.20
CA LEU A 47 12.12 -6.25 26.28
C LEU A 47 13.41 -5.57 25.81
N LEU A 48 13.89 -4.62 26.61
CA LEU A 48 15.17 -3.94 26.38
C LEU A 48 16.14 -4.23 27.50
N GLU A 49 17.28 -4.82 27.16
CA GLU A 49 18.36 -5.08 28.11
C GLU A 49 19.50 -4.08 27.92
N PHE A 50 19.84 -3.41 29.02
CA PHE A 50 20.92 -2.42 29.07
C PHE A 50 22.24 -3.02 29.59
N GLY A 51 22.19 -4.22 30.17
CA GLY A 51 23.35 -4.92 30.71
C GLY A 51 23.80 -4.35 32.06
N THR A 52 25.09 -4.49 32.36
CA THR A 52 25.72 -3.87 33.53
C THR A 52 26.27 -2.50 33.11
N LEU A 53 25.92 -1.46 33.87
CA LEU A 53 26.42 -0.10 33.68
C LEU A 53 27.19 0.31 34.94
N ASP A 54 28.34 0.97 34.76
CA ASP A 54 29.06 1.56 35.88
C ASP A 54 28.39 2.86 36.34
N PHE A 55 28.74 3.33 37.53
CA PHE A 55 28.15 4.54 38.09
C PHE A 55 28.47 5.76 37.22
N GLY A 56 27.42 6.45 36.77
CA GLY A 56 27.53 7.63 35.92
C GLY A 56 27.48 7.33 34.42
N ASP A 57 27.50 6.06 34.02
CA ASP A 57 27.35 5.69 32.62
C ASP A 57 25.89 5.77 32.16
N SER A 58 25.72 6.01 30.86
CA SER A 58 24.43 5.99 30.18
C SER A 58 24.49 5.07 28.96
N SER A 59 23.38 4.41 28.64
CA SER A 59 23.27 3.59 27.43
C SER A 59 21.90 3.79 26.77
N SER A 60 21.88 3.80 25.45
CA SER A 60 20.66 3.98 24.65
C SER A 60 20.31 2.71 23.90
N ARG A 61 19.01 2.52 23.64
CA ARG A 61 18.46 1.45 22.82
C ARG A 61 17.43 2.05 21.88
N ILE A 62 17.30 1.44 20.70
CA ILE A 62 16.32 1.82 19.69
C ILE A 62 15.23 0.74 19.68
N VAL A 63 13.97 1.18 19.68
CA VAL A 63 12.81 0.34 19.40
C VAL A 63 12.13 0.91 18.18
N VAL A 64 11.83 0.06 17.22
CA VAL A 64 11.11 0.45 16.01
C VAL A 64 9.63 0.14 16.22
N LEU A 65 8.80 1.15 16.03
CA LEU A 65 7.35 1.02 15.95
C LEU A 65 6.95 0.85 14.48
N ARG A 66 6.16 -0.19 14.18
CA ARG A 66 5.67 -0.46 12.82
C ARG A 66 4.16 -0.54 12.81
N ASN A 67 3.54 0.19 11.88
CA ASN A 67 2.15 -0.03 11.52
C ASN A 67 2.03 -1.25 10.58
N THR A 68 1.26 -2.24 10.99
CA THR A 68 0.98 -3.48 10.25
C THR A 68 -0.49 -3.57 9.79
N GLY A 69 -1.23 -2.46 9.92
CA GLY A 69 -2.54 -2.27 9.33
C GLY A 69 -2.46 -1.75 7.89
N ASP A 70 -3.61 -1.64 7.24
CA ASP A 70 -3.72 -1.15 5.86
C ASP A 70 -3.97 0.37 5.81
N VAL A 71 -4.36 0.98 6.93
CA VAL A 71 -4.62 2.42 7.08
C VAL A 71 -3.46 3.09 7.79
N ALA A 72 -3.17 4.34 7.43
CA ALA A 72 -2.14 5.17 8.08
C ALA A 72 -2.36 5.28 9.60
N LEU A 73 -1.26 5.26 10.36
CA LEU A 73 -1.24 5.43 11.82
C LEU A 73 -0.78 6.84 12.16
N GLY A 74 -1.59 7.58 12.90
CA GLY A 74 -1.17 8.84 13.53
C GLY A 74 -0.56 8.60 14.91
N ILE A 75 0.50 9.32 15.25
CA ILE A 75 1.12 9.31 16.58
C ILE A 75 0.85 10.68 17.21
N GLU A 76 0.15 10.70 18.35
CA GLU A 76 -0.09 11.92 19.12
C GLU A 76 1.00 12.12 20.19
N SER A 77 1.32 11.07 20.95
CA SER A 77 2.42 11.08 21.91
C SER A 77 2.98 9.68 22.14
N ILE A 78 4.24 9.64 22.58
CA ILE A 78 4.92 8.45 23.11
C ILE A 78 5.47 8.84 24.47
N GLU A 79 5.03 8.15 25.52
CA GLU A 79 5.29 8.54 26.91
C GLU A 79 5.67 7.33 27.78
N LEU A 80 6.56 7.56 28.74
CA LEU A 80 6.83 6.62 29.82
C LEU A 80 5.74 6.81 30.89
N ARG A 81 4.94 5.76 31.16
CA ARG A 81 3.76 5.87 32.04
C ARG A 81 4.01 5.50 33.49
N ASP A 82 5.05 4.72 33.76
CA ASP A 82 5.33 4.24 35.11
C ASP A 82 6.37 5.14 35.78
N GLU A 83 5.98 5.64 36.95
CA GLU A 83 6.71 6.59 37.79
C GLU A 83 8.12 6.08 38.13
N ALA A 84 8.30 4.77 38.24
CA ALA A 84 9.60 4.17 38.50
C ALA A 84 10.59 4.34 37.34
N PHE A 85 10.09 4.52 36.11
CA PHE A 85 10.93 4.63 34.92
C PHE A 85 11.27 6.07 34.56
N VAL A 86 10.41 7.04 34.86
CA VAL A 86 10.64 8.45 34.47
C VAL A 86 11.86 9.09 35.15
N ASP A 87 12.31 8.58 36.30
CA ASP A 87 13.51 9.08 36.98
C ASP A 87 14.81 8.48 36.45
N SER A 88 14.75 7.29 35.83
CA SER A 88 15.95 6.51 35.42
C SER A 88 16.09 6.34 33.90
N PHE A 89 15.00 6.55 33.15
CA PHE A 89 14.95 6.40 31.71
C PHE A 89 14.42 7.67 31.07
N SER A 90 14.89 7.93 29.87
CA SER A 90 14.35 8.96 29.00
C SER A 90 13.93 8.31 27.68
N LEU A 91 12.95 8.94 27.03
CA LEU A 91 12.48 8.56 25.71
C LEU A 91 12.59 9.79 24.81
N SER A 92 13.11 9.60 23.61
CA SER A 92 13.20 10.61 22.56
C SER A 92 12.71 9.99 21.25
N TRP A 93 11.95 10.76 20.48
CA TRP A 93 11.52 10.43 19.13
C TRP A 93 11.29 11.74 18.36
N ASP A 94 11.51 11.69 17.05
CA ASP A 94 11.37 12.83 16.16
C ASP A 94 10.44 12.46 14.99
N GLU A 95 9.68 13.43 14.48
CA GLU A 95 8.77 13.20 13.34
C GLU A 95 9.53 12.90 12.04
N ASP A 96 10.77 13.37 11.94
CA ASP A 96 11.67 13.11 10.81
C ASP A 96 12.10 11.63 10.72
N ASP A 97 11.98 10.85 11.80
CA ASP A 97 12.29 9.42 11.83
C ASP A 97 11.11 8.55 11.31
N ILE A 98 9.95 9.16 11.02
CA ILE A 98 8.78 8.45 10.51
C ILE A 98 8.95 8.22 9.01
N VAL A 99 9.01 6.95 8.61
CA VAL A 99 9.13 6.54 7.21
C VAL A 99 7.82 5.96 6.71
N CYS A 100 7.15 6.62 5.77
CA CYS A 100 6.00 6.07 5.06
C CYS A 100 6.42 5.44 3.72
N PRO A 101 5.90 4.26 3.33
CA PRO A 101 6.31 3.56 2.11
C PRO A 101 6.09 4.27 0.76
N ASN A 102 5.52 5.48 0.74
CA ASN A 102 5.17 6.23 -0.47
C ASN A 102 5.57 7.72 -0.43
N ASP A 103 6.31 8.18 0.58
CA ASP A 103 6.70 9.60 0.67
C ASP A 103 7.83 9.98 -0.31
N ASP A 104 8.44 8.99 -0.97
CA ASP A 104 9.45 9.19 -2.02
C ASP A 104 8.87 9.40 -3.44
N VAL A 105 7.56 9.61 -3.58
CA VAL A 105 7.01 10.08 -4.86
C VAL A 105 7.30 11.58 -4.96
N GLU A 106 8.54 11.89 -5.35
CA GLU A 106 8.87 13.21 -5.90
C GLU A 106 7.90 13.47 -7.05
N ASP A 107 6.99 14.42 -6.86
CA ASP A 107 6.12 14.94 -7.92
C ASP A 107 7.02 15.57 -9.01
N GLU A 108 7.57 14.76 -9.91
CA GLU A 108 8.23 15.21 -11.14
C GLU A 108 7.16 15.74 -12.12
N ASP A 109 6.43 16.79 -11.80
CA ASP A 109 5.44 17.35 -12.72
C ASP A 109 5.16 18.86 -12.56
N GLU A 110 6.12 19.68 -12.11
CA GLU A 110 6.01 21.14 -12.34
C GLU A 110 6.55 21.52 -13.73
N SER A 111 5.74 21.17 -14.72
CA SER A 111 5.72 21.71 -16.07
C SER A 111 5.61 23.23 -16.09
N SER A 112 6.69 23.96 -15.83
CA SER A 112 6.80 25.39 -16.13
C SER A 112 7.41 25.64 -17.52
N ALA A 113 6.88 24.96 -18.54
CA ALA A 113 7.05 25.38 -19.92
C ALA A 113 6.15 26.61 -20.18
N SER A 114 6.61 27.79 -19.74
CA SER A 114 6.07 29.07 -20.21
C SER A 114 6.44 29.23 -21.70
N ARG A 115 5.56 28.73 -22.56
CA ARG A 115 5.62 28.95 -24.00
C ARG A 115 5.06 30.34 -24.36
N ALA A 116 5.68 30.88 -25.42
CA ALA A 116 5.30 32.02 -26.26
C ALA A 116 5.74 33.39 -25.71
N ALA A 117 6.87 33.98 -26.15
CA ALA A 117 7.23 34.37 -27.51
C ALA A 117 6.21 35.31 -28.16
N ALA A 118 6.43 36.62 -27.98
CA ALA A 118 6.00 37.68 -28.90
C ALA A 118 6.78 38.97 -28.61
N ASP A 119 8.10 38.95 -28.83
CA ASP A 119 8.91 40.17 -28.85
C ASP A 119 9.83 40.11 -30.06
N THR A 120 9.27 40.37 -31.25
CA THR A 120 10.10 40.72 -32.40
C THR A 120 9.27 41.41 -33.50
N TRP A 121 9.75 42.62 -33.88
CA TRP A 121 9.55 43.36 -35.13
C TRP A 121 8.34 44.30 -35.16
N ASP A 122 8.37 45.50 -35.73
CA ASP A 122 9.38 46.32 -36.45
C ASP A 122 8.65 47.64 -36.82
N ALA A 123 9.40 48.61 -37.32
CA ALA A 123 9.01 49.85 -37.98
C ALA A 123 8.80 51.09 -37.10
N GLY A 124 9.87 51.88 -37.02
CA GLY A 124 9.76 53.32 -36.88
C GLY A 124 9.43 53.96 -38.23
N GLU A 125 8.71 55.08 -38.19
CA GLU A 125 8.71 56.11 -39.23
C GLU A 125 8.72 57.48 -38.55
N GLY A 126 9.59 58.36 -39.04
CA GLY A 126 9.64 59.78 -38.68
C GLY A 126 8.40 60.51 -39.21
N GLU A 127 8.10 61.69 -38.68
CA GLU A 127 8.17 63.01 -39.32
C GLU A 127 7.80 64.00 -38.18
N GLY A 128 8.44 65.14 -37.92
CA GLY A 128 8.76 66.22 -38.84
C GLY A 128 7.83 67.42 -38.58
N GLU A 129 8.41 68.50 -38.04
CA GLU A 129 8.09 69.94 -38.26
C GLU A 129 6.98 70.69 -37.48
N GLY A 130 7.40 71.89 -36.98
CA GLY A 130 6.60 73.13 -36.81
C GLY A 130 5.87 73.30 -35.46
N GLU A 131 5.93 74.40 -34.71
CA GLU A 131 6.53 75.74 -34.80
C GLU A 131 6.80 76.25 -33.37
#